data_AF-A0A962NCT1-F1
#
_entry.id   AF-A0A962NCT1-F1
#
_cell.length_a   1.000
_cell.length_b   1.000
_cell.length_c   1.000
_cell.angle_alpha   90.00
_cell.angle_beta   90.00
_cell.angle_gamma   90.00
#
_symmetry.space_group_name_H-M   'P 1'
#
loop_
_entity.id
_entity.type
_entity.pdbx_description
1 polymer ?
#
loop_
_entity_poly.entity_id
_entity_poly.type
_entity_poly.pdbx_seq_one_letter_code
_entity_poly.pdbx_strand_id
1 'polypeptide(L)'
;EDAHDYRYFPDPDLLPLEISPAEIEAVRADMPELPERRKQRFMTELGLSEYDADLLVQVRELADYFETVAQGCGDAKLAANWVNGEVSNTLNAHALEPVQNPVSAAALVQLLVRIQDNTVSNRIARDVFAAMWAGEGSADTIIEQKGLKQITDTGAIEAMIDAIIADNPAQVAEYRAGKEKLFGFFVGQAMKASRGKANPAALNEMLKKKLEG
;
A
#
# COMPACT_ATOMS: atom_id res chain seq x y z
N GLU A 1 -42.98 23.07 25.97
CA GLU A 1 -41.77 22.48 26.56
C GLU A 1 -42.18 21.87 27.87
N ASP A 2 -42.28 20.54 27.94
CA ASP A 2 -42.45 19.85 29.22
C ASP A 2 -41.26 18.90 29.37
N ALA A 3 -40.28 19.33 30.16
CA ALA A 3 -39.21 18.43 30.58
C ALA A 3 -39.84 17.34 31.46
N HIS A 4 -39.64 16.07 31.09
CA HIS A 4 -40.16 14.95 31.86
C HIS A 4 -39.46 14.83 33.22
N ASP A 5 -40.27 14.76 34.29
CA ASP A 5 -39.77 14.53 35.66
C ASP A 5 -39.52 13.04 35.89
N TYR A 6 -38.25 12.64 35.73
CA TYR A 6 -37.78 11.27 35.96
C TYR A 6 -37.63 10.92 37.44
N ARG A 7 -37.85 11.85 38.38
CA ARG A 7 -37.78 11.65 39.84
C ARG A 7 -36.50 10.92 40.26
N TYR A 8 -35.34 11.42 39.84
CA TYR A 8 -34.04 10.86 40.26
C TYR A 8 -33.88 10.88 41.78
N PHE A 9 -33.50 9.75 42.37
CA PHE A 9 -33.07 9.61 43.76
C PHE A 9 -31.86 8.67 43.84
N PRO A 10 -31.00 8.79 44.87
CA PRO A 10 -29.86 7.89 45.04
C PRO A 10 -30.33 6.46 45.25
N ASP A 11 -29.75 5.51 44.51
CA ASP A 11 -30.06 4.10 44.64
C ASP A 11 -29.62 3.59 46.03
N PRO A 12 -30.55 3.20 46.92
CA PRO A 12 -30.20 2.77 48.28
C PRO A 12 -29.56 1.38 48.31
N ASP A 13 -29.69 0.59 47.24
CA ASP A 13 -29.13 -0.76 47.13
C ASP A 13 -27.65 -0.73 46.69
N LEU A 14 -27.19 0.39 46.13
CA LEU A 14 -25.81 0.60 45.70
C LEU A 14 -25.04 1.52 46.66
N LEU A 15 -23.98 0.97 47.26
CA LEU A 15 -23.04 1.79 48.03
C LEU A 15 -22.34 2.80 47.11
N PRO A 16 -21.97 3.99 47.63
CA PRO A 16 -21.17 4.95 46.88
C PRO A 16 -19.86 4.32 46.40
N LEU A 17 -19.56 4.47 45.10
CA LEU A 17 -18.30 4.02 44.52
C LEU A 17 -17.21 5.07 44.81
N GLU A 18 -16.26 4.71 45.66
CA GLU A 18 -15.05 5.52 45.89
C GLU A 18 -13.93 5.03 44.96
N ILE A 19 -13.46 5.90 44.06
CA ILE A 19 -12.35 5.60 43.15
C ILE A 19 -11.09 6.25 43.71
N SER A 20 -10.11 5.43 44.10
CA SER A 20 -8.85 5.91 44.67
C SER A 20 -7.95 6.55 43.60
N PRO A 21 -7.05 7.48 43.98
CA PRO A 21 -6.05 8.02 43.05
C PRO A 21 -5.16 6.94 42.40
N ALA A 22 -4.89 5.84 43.12
CA ALA A 22 -4.09 4.74 42.59
C ALA A 22 -4.82 4.00 41.46
N GLU A 23 -6.13 3.79 41.57
CA GLU A 23 -6.95 3.18 40.52
C GLU A 23 -7.04 4.09 39.29
N ILE A 24 -7.16 5.41 39.50
CA ILE A 24 -7.16 6.40 38.41
C ILE A 24 -5.84 6.33 37.64
N GLU A 25 -4.70 6.29 38.34
CA GLU A 25 -3.40 6.24 37.69
C GLU A 25 -3.12 4.90 37.00
N ALA A 26 -3.60 3.79 37.57
CA ALA A 26 -3.51 2.48 36.93
C ALA A 26 -4.28 2.46 35.59
N VAL A 27 -5.52 2.98 35.56
CA VAL A 27 -6.30 3.09 34.32
C VAL A 27 -5.64 4.05 33.34
N ARG A 28 -5.15 5.21 33.80
CA ARG A 28 -4.47 6.19 32.96
C ARG A 28 -3.24 5.60 32.26
N ALA A 29 -2.48 4.74 32.94
CA ALA A 29 -1.29 4.09 32.40
C ALA A 29 -1.62 3.03 31.32
N ASP A 30 -2.80 2.40 31.39
CA ASP A 30 -3.26 1.40 30.42
C ASP A 30 -3.99 2.04 29.21
N MET A 31 -4.40 3.30 29.32
CA MET A 31 -5.08 4.00 28.23
C MET A 31 -4.16 4.08 27.00
N PRO A 32 -4.59 3.54 25.84
CA PRO A 32 -3.83 3.66 24.61
C PRO A 32 -3.75 5.11 24.16
N GLU A 33 -2.84 5.37 23.23
CA GLU A 33 -2.74 6.67 22.58
C GLU A 33 -4.07 7.03 21.90
N LEU A 34 -4.56 8.24 22.16
CA LEU A 34 -5.78 8.74 21.53
C LEU A 34 -5.57 8.88 20.01
N PRO A 35 -6.59 8.56 19.19
CA PRO A 35 -6.48 8.64 17.72
C PRO A 35 -5.96 9.98 17.21
N GLU A 36 -6.40 11.09 17.82
CA GLU A 36 -5.97 12.44 17.45
C GLU A 36 -4.47 12.68 17.68
N ARG A 37 -3.93 12.18 18.80
CA ARG A 37 -2.48 12.26 19.07
C ARG A 37 -1.69 11.40 18.10
N ARG A 38 -2.19 10.19 17.82
CA ARG A 38 -1.59 9.26 16.87
C ARG A 38 -1.56 9.84 15.45
N LYS A 39 -2.65 10.48 15.02
CA LYS A 39 -2.76 11.20 13.74
C LYS A 39 -1.71 12.31 13.64
N GLN A 40 -1.61 13.14 14.69
CA GLN A 40 -0.59 14.19 14.74
C GLN A 40 0.82 13.63 14.62
N ARG A 41 1.13 12.53 15.32
CA ARG A 41 2.42 11.84 15.21
C ARG A 41 2.69 11.35 13.78
N PHE A 42 1.70 10.72 13.13
CA PHE A 42 1.83 10.25 11.74
C PHE A 42 2.14 11.39 10.78
N MET A 43 1.58 12.57 11.01
CA MET A 43 1.87 13.74 10.19
C MET A 43 3.26 14.33 10.48
N THR A 44 3.62 14.52 11.75
CA THR A 44 4.85 15.22 12.14
C THR A 44 6.10 14.36 12.05
N GLU A 45 6.03 13.09 12.48
CA GLU A 45 7.18 12.19 12.55
C GLU A 45 7.33 11.34 11.29
N LEU A 46 6.23 10.93 10.68
CA LEU A 46 6.23 10.07 9.49
C LEU A 46 6.00 10.83 8.17
N GLY A 47 5.68 12.13 8.25
CA GLY A 47 5.50 12.99 7.08
C GLY A 47 4.31 12.58 6.20
N LEU A 48 3.29 11.96 6.80
CA LEU A 48 2.05 11.59 6.11
C LEU A 48 1.16 12.82 5.90
N SER A 49 0.33 12.75 4.86
CA SER A 49 -0.71 13.76 4.66
C SER A 49 -1.77 13.64 5.75
N GLU A 50 -2.50 14.73 6.01
CA GLU A 50 -3.61 14.70 6.96
C GLU A 50 -4.65 13.64 6.57
N TYR A 51 -4.93 13.52 5.28
CA TYR A 51 -5.88 12.54 4.74
C TYR A 51 -5.42 11.10 5.01
N ASP A 52 -4.17 10.77 4.70
CA ASP A 52 -3.65 9.41 4.90
C ASP A 52 -3.60 9.06 6.40
N ALA A 53 -3.18 10.01 7.23
CA ALA A 53 -3.12 9.83 8.67
C ALA A 53 -4.52 9.64 9.28
N ASP A 54 -5.52 10.40 8.82
CA ASP A 54 -6.91 10.29 9.29
C ASP A 54 -7.49 8.91 9.03
N LEU A 55 -7.30 8.38 7.81
CA LEU A 55 -7.77 7.04 7.44
C LEU A 55 -7.13 5.94 8.28
N LEU A 56 -5.83 6.04 8.55
CA LEU A 56 -5.10 5.02 9.30
C LEU A 56 -5.53 4.94 10.76
N VAL A 57 -5.92 6.05 11.39
CA VAL A 57 -6.28 6.10 12.81
C VAL A 57 -7.77 5.83 13.10
N GLN A 58 -8.59 5.59 12.06
CA GLN A 58 -10.01 5.31 12.25
C GLN A 58 -10.26 4.05 13.07
N VAL A 59 -9.39 3.05 12.90
CA VAL A 59 -9.45 1.77 13.60
C VAL A 59 -8.09 1.48 14.22
N ARG A 60 -8.07 1.18 15.52
CA ARG A 60 -6.82 0.99 16.28
C ARG A 60 -5.94 -0.10 15.67
N GLU A 61 -6.55 -1.21 15.30
CA GLU A 61 -5.87 -2.39 14.79
C GLU A 61 -5.26 -2.15 13.41
N LEU A 62 -5.88 -1.29 12.59
CA LEU A 62 -5.32 -0.84 11.32
C LEU A 62 -4.10 0.07 11.54
N ALA A 63 -4.16 0.96 12.53
CA ALA A 63 -3.04 1.82 12.88
C ALA A 63 -1.85 1.03 13.45
N ASP A 64 -2.11 0.02 14.31
CA ASP A 64 -1.10 -0.89 14.85
C ASP A 64 -0.44 -1.72 13.72
N TYR A 65 -1.26 -2.18 12.77
CA TYR A 65 -0.78 -2.88 11.57
C TYR A 65 0.12 -1.98 10.72
N PHE A 66 -0.33 -0.76 10.43
CA PHE A 66 0.42 0.21 9.65
C PHE A 66 1.77 0.55 10.29
N GLU A 67 1.83 0.81 11.59
CA GLU A 67 3.09 1.15 12.26
C GLU A 67 4.11 0.03 12.17
N THR A 68 3.67 -1.21 12.37
CA THR A 68 4.52 -2.38 12.21
C THR A 68 5.08 -2.48 10.78
N VAL A 69 4.24 -2.19 9.78
CA VAL A 69 4.63 -2.21 8.38
C VAL A 69 5.61 -1.07 8.06
N ALA A 70 5.29 0.16 8.46
CA ALA A 70 6.09 1.34 8.23
C ALA A 70 7.48 1.23 8.88
N GLN A 71 7.54 0.72 10.11
CA GLN A 71 8.80 0.46 10.80
C GLN A 71 9.61 -0.64 10.10
N GLY A 72 8.95 -1.71 9.65
CA GLY A 72 9.61 -2.85 9.02
C GLY A 72 10.18 -2.57 7.62
N CYS A 73 9.49 -1.77 6.80
CA CYS A 73 9.97 -1.39 5.47
C CYS A 73 10.78 -0.09 5.45
N GLY A 74 10.76 0.70 6.53
CA GLY A 74 11.47 1.98 6.62
C GLY A 74 10.92 3.08 5.71
N ASP A 75 9.73 2.90 5.14
CA ASP A 75 9.06 3.88 4.28
C ASP A 75 7.59 4.00 4.65
N ALA A 76 7.29 4.98 5.51
CA ALA A 76 5.95 5.23 6.00
C ALA A 76 4.96 5.62 4.89
N LYS A 77 5.42 6.31 3.84
CA LYS A 77 4.54 6.73 2.74
C LYS A 77 4.15 5.53 1.87
N LEU A 78 5.12 4.66 1.56
CA LEU A 78 4.83 3.42 0.86
C LEU A 78 3.88 2.53 1.69
N ALA A 79 4.16 2.38 2.99
CA ALA A 79 3.30 1.62 3.90
C ALA A 79 1.87 2.21 3.94
N ALA A 80 1.72 3.52 4.12
CA ALA A 80 0.41 4.17 4.18
C ALA A 80 -0.39 3.97 2.89
N ASN A 81 0.25 4.14 1.72
CA ASN A 81 -0.38 3.91 0.42
C ASN A 81 -0.88 2.47 0.25
N TRP A 82 -0.10 1.48 0.71
CA TRP A 82 -0.47 0.06 0.62
C TRP A 82 -1.54 -0.33 1.63
N VAL A 83 -1.47 0.20 2.85
CA VAL A 83 -2.47 -0.07 3.89
C VAL A 83 -3.81 0.57 3.53
N ASN A 84 -3.83 1.89 3.26
CA ASN A 84 -5.05 2.61 2.89
C ASN A 84 -5.62 2.16 1.53
N GLY A 85 -4.76 1.73 0.61
CA GLY A 85 -5.16 1.21 -0.69
C GLY A 85 -5.48 -0.28 -0.61
N GLU A 86 -4.53 -1.11 -1.01
CA GLU A 86 -4.68 -2.54 -1.22
C GLU A 86 -5.23 -3.31 -0.02
N VAL A 87 -4.70 -3.08 1.19
CA VAL A 87 -5.16 -3.81 2.38
C VAL A 87 -6.60 -3.45 2.73
N SER A 88 -6.90 -2.15 2.90
CA SER A 88 -8.25 -1.67 3.21
C SER A 88 -9.27 -2.05 2.13
N ASN A 89 -8.91 -1.94 0.85
CA ASN A 89 -9.79 -2.35 -0.25
C ASN A 89 -10.10 -3.84 -0.20
N THR A 90 -9.11 -4.67 0.11
CA THR A 90 -9.29 -6.13 0.15
C THR A 90 -10.09 -6.56 1.38
N LEU A 91 -9.84 -5.96 2.55
CA LEU A 91 -10.67 -6.14 3.75
C LEU A 91 -12.13 -5.78 3.48
N ASN A 92 -12.38 -4.61 2.87
CA ASN A 92 -13.72 -4.17 2.51
C ASN A 92 -14.40 -5.11 1.50
N ALA A 93 -13.68 -5.59 0.49
CA ALA A 93 -14.21 -6.51 -0.51
C ALA A 93 -14.62 -7.87 0.09
N HIS A 94 -13.94 -8.30 1.15
CA HIS A 94 -14.26 -9.52 1.89
C HIS A 94 -15.15 -9.29 3.12
N ALA A 95 -15.56 -8.05 3.40
CA ALA A 95 -16.29 -7.64 4.59
C ALA A 95 -15.62 -8.13 5.90
N LEU A 96 -14.29 -7.99 5.96
CA LEU A 96 -13.47 -8.40 7.09
C LEU A 96 -12.98 -7.19 7.88
N GLU A 97 -12.87 -7.36 9.20
CA GLU A 97 -12.22 -6.40 10.07
C GLU A 97 -10.68 -6.53 9.99
N PRO A 98 -9.90 -5.48 10.31
CA PRO A 98 -8.44 -5.53 10.26
C PRO A 98 -7.82 -6.68 11.07
N VAL A 99 -8.45 -7.10 12.17
CA VAL A 99 -8.01 -8.25 12.99
C VAL A 99 -8.13 -9.59 12.28
N GLN A 100 -8.94 -9.67 11.24
CA GLN A 100 -9.18 -10.86 10.43
C GLN A 100 -8.29 -10.90 9.18
N ASN A 101 -7.37 -9.94 9.02
CA ASN A 101 -6.47 -9.88 7.89
C ASN A 101 -5.56 -11.13 7.83
N PRO A 102 -5.65 -11.97 6.78
CA PRO A 102 -4.79 -13.14 6.65
C PRO A 102 -3.33 -12.79 6.34
N VAL A 103 -3.06 -11.59 5.81
CA VAL A 103 -1.71 -11.11 5.50
C VAL A 103 -1.17 -10.33 6.68
N SER A 104 -0.32 -10.98 7.48
CA SER A 104 0.33 -10.34 8.64
C SER A 104 1.17 -9.13 8.24
N ALA A 105 1.38 -8.19 9.17
CA ALA A 105 2.22 -7.01 8.94
C ALA A 105 3.64 -7.40 8.47
N ALA A 106 4.23 -8.43 9.08
CA ALA A 106 5.55 -8.94 8.69
C ALA A 106 5.57 -9.50 7.25
N ALA A 107 4.49 -10.15 6.81
CA ALA A 107 4.38 -10.63 5.44
C ALA A 107 4.27 -9.47 4.44
N LEU A 108 3.48 -8.43 4.77
CA LEU A 108 3.41 -7.24 3.94
C LEU A 108 4.75 -6.50 3.87
N VAL A 109 5.49 -6.41 4.98
CA VAL A 109 6.85 -5.84 5.00
C VAL A 109 7.75 -6.54 3.99
N GLN A 110 7.75 -7.88 3.94
CA GLN A 110 8.55 -8.62 2.95
C GLN A 110 8.21 -8.20 1.53
N LEU A 111 6.92 -8.07 1.20
CA LEU A 111 6.50 -7.61 -0.12
C LEU A 111 6.97 -6.18 -0.41
N LEU A 112 6.82 -5.25 0.53
CA LEU A 112 7.22 -3.85 0.33
C LEU A 112 8.74 -3.70 0.14
N VAL A 113 9.54 -4.50 0.85
CA VAL A 113 11.00 -4.56 0.64
C VAL A 113 11.32 -4.99 -0.79
N ARG A 114 10.57 -5.93 -1.37
CA ARG A 114 10.74 -6.36 -2.78
C ARG A 114 10.30 -5.32 -3.81
N ILE A 115 9.48 -4.36 -3.41
CA ILE A 115 9.16 -3.19 -4.25
C ILE A 115 10.33 -2.21 -4.20
N GLN A 116 10.87 -1.95 -3.00
CA GLN A 116 11.97 -1.00 -2.79
C GLN A 116 13.27 -1.46 -3.47
N ASP A 117 13.58 -2.77 -3.43
CA ASP A 117 14.76 -3.33 -4.09
C ASP A 117 14.58 -3.52 -5.62
N ASN A 118 13.43 -3.14 -6.18
CA ASN A 118 13.04 -3.32 -7.58
C ASN A 118 13.00 -4.79 -8.06
N THR A 119 12.85 -5.76 -7.15
CA THR A 119 12.59 -7.15 -7.52
C THR A 119 11.23 -7.29 -8.18
N VAL A 120 10.23 -6.54 -7.71
CA VAL A 120 8.87 -6.50 -8.29
C VAL A 120 8.42 -5.07 -8.53
N SER A 121 7.64 -4.85 -9.59
CA SER A 121 6.93 -3.58 -9.78
C SER A 121 5.75 -3.47 -8.82
N ASN A 122 5.27 -2.26 -8.55
CA ASN A 122 4.01 -2.05 -7.81
C ASN A 122 2.82 -2.83 -8.40
N ARG A 123 2.75 -2.95 -9.74
CA ARG A 123 1.70 -3.74 -10.40
C ARG A 123 1.82 -5.22 -10.05
N ILE A 124 3.03 -5.78 -10.17
CA ILE A 124 3.29 -7.19 -9.86
C ILE A 124 3.10 -7.46 -8.38
N ALA A 125 3.49 -6.51 -7.51
CA ALA A 125 3.29 -6.66 -6.08
C ALA A 125 1.81 -6.81 -5.71
N ARG A 126 0.88 -6.18 -6.44
CA ARG A 126 -0.57 -6.40 -6.23
C ARG A 126 -0.98 -7.84 -6.57
N ASP A 127 -0.42 -8.40 -7.65
CA ASP A 127 -0.62 -9.81 -8.02
C ASP A 127 -0.05 -10.75 -6.94
N VAL A 128 1.12 -10.41 -6.37
CA VAL A 128 1.74 -11.16 -5.27
C VAL A 128 0.91 -11.06 -3.99
N PHE A 129 0.45 -9.86 -3.64
CA PHE A 129 -0.41 -9.63 -2.46
C PHE A 129 -1.70 -10.44 -2.54
N ALA A 130 -2.36 -10.47 -3.72
CA ALA A 130 -3.56 -11.28 -3.92
C ALA A 130 -3.29 -12.78 -3.70
N ALA A 131 -2.13 -13.27 -4.12
CA ALA A 131 -1.72 -14.66 -3.88
C ALA A 131 -1.38 -14.92 -2.39
N MET A 132 -0.72 -13.97 -1.71
CA MET A 132 -0.48 -14.04 -0.26
C MET A 132 -1.79 -14.10 0.51
N TRP A 133 -2.77 -13.27 0.12
CA TRP A 133 -4.11 -13.26 0.69
C TRP A 133 -4.83 -14.59 0.51
N ALA A 134 -4.66 -15.23 -0.65
CA ALA A 134 -5.17 -16.57 -0.92
C ALA A 134 -4.42 -17.70 -0.18
N GLY A 135 -3.38 -17.38 0.59
CA GLY A 135 -2.60 -18.36 1.34
C GLY A 135 -1.56 -19.13 0.51
N GLU A 136 -1.16 -18.62 -0.66
CA GLU A 136 -0.19 -19.28 -1.54
C GLU A 136 1.26 -19.23 -1.02
N GLY A 137 1.53 -18.52 0.08
CA GLY A 137 2.82 -18.49 0.77
C GLY A 137 3.38 -17.09 1.00
N SER A 138 4.69 -16.99 1.22
CA SER A 138 5.38 -15.72 1.39
C SER A 138 5.58 -14.99 0.06
N ALA A 139 5.84 -13.68 0.12
CA ALA A 139 6.10 -12.87 -1.07
C ALA A 139 7.19 -13.49 -1.95
N ASP A 140 8.32 -13.90 -1.36
CA ASP A 140 9.46 -14.46 -2.09
C ASP A 140 9.12 -15.78 -2.76
N THR A 141 8.44 -16.68 -2.05
CA THR A 141 8.01 -17.96 -2.60
C THR A 141 7.10 -17.77 -3.80
N ILE A 142 6.13 -16.85 -3.70
CA ILE A 142 5.20 -16.53 -4.80
C ILE A 142 5.95 -15.90 -5.98
N ILE A 143 6.86 -14.97 -5.71
CA ILE A 143 7.67 -14.31 -6.75
C ILE A 143 8.48 -15.32 -7.54
N GLU A 144 9.10 -16.29 -6.86
CA GLU A 144 9.91 -17.31 -7.51
C GLU A 144 9.06 -18.33 -8.28
N GLN A 145 8.01 -18.87 -7.66
CA GLN A 145 7.13 -19.87 -8.29
C GLN A 145 6.44 -19.33 -9.54
N LYS A 146 5.99 -18.07 -9.50
CA LYS A 146 5.29 -17.42 -10.62
C LYS A 146 6.25 -16.70 -11.57
N GLY A 147 7.56 -16.74 -11.31
CA GLY A 147 8.60 -16.09 -12.12
C GLY A 147 8.37 -14.59 -12.30
N LEU A 148 7.94 -13.91 -11.24
CA LEU A 148 7.46 -12.52 -11.26
C LEU A 148 8.57 -11.48 -11.09
N LYS A 149 9.83 -11.90 -10.99
CA LYS A 149 10.98 -10.97 -10.91
C LYS A 149 10.99 -10.02 -12.11
N GLN A 150 11.25 -8.75 -11.85
CA GLN A 150 11.39 -7.76 -12.91
C GLN A 150 12.58 -8.09 -13.80
N ILE A 151 12.41 -7.84 -15.09
CA ILE A 151 13.51 -7.90 -16.06
C ILE A 151 14.26 -6.57 -15.93
N THR A 152 15.48 -6.64 -15.42
CA THR A 152 16.40 -5.50 -15.29
C THR A 152 17.52 -5.55 -16.33
N ASP A 153 17.66 -6.65 -17.07
CA ASP A 153 18.61 -6.78 -18.16
C ASP A 153 18.25 -5.81 -19.29
N THR A 154 19.08 -4.79 -19.45
CA THR A 154 18.91 -3.76 -20.47
C THR A 154 18.99 -4.32 -21.87
N GLY A 155 19.78 -5.37 -22.12
CA GLY A 155 19.89 -5.98 -23.46
C GLY A 155 18.59 -6.67 -23.88
N ALA A 156 17.94 -7.37 -22.94
CA ALA A 156 16.65 -8.00 -23.19
C ALA A 156 15.53 -6.97 -23.42
N ILE A 157 15.54 -5.87 -22.69
CA ILE A 157 14.59 -4.76 -22.89
C ILE A 157 14.84 -4.08 -24.24
N GLU A 158 16.10 -3.86 -24.59
CA GLU A 158 16.50 -3.21 -25.84
C GLU A 158 16.05 -4.01 -27.07
N ALA A 159 16.33 -5.32 -27.08
CA ALA A 159 15.91 -6.21 -28.16
C ALA A 159 14.37 -6.27 -28.32
N MET A 160 13.65 -6.20 -27.20
CA MET A 160 12.19 -6.15 -27.20
C MET A 160 11.67 -4.84 -27.79
N ILE A 161 12.29 -3.71 -27.44
CA ILE A 161 11.94 -2.39 -27.99
C ILE A 161 12.22 -2.35 -29.49
N ASP A 162 13.38 -2.87 -29.94
CA ASP A 162 13.73 -2.92 -31.36
C ASP A 162 12.72 -3.72 -32.17
N ALA A 163 12.27 -4.86 -31.66
CA ALA A 163 11.22 -5.65 -32.30
C ALA A 163 9.90 -4.87 -32.42
N ILE A 164 9.49 -4.16 -31.35
CA ILE A 164 8.25 -3.35 -31.37
C ILE A 164 8.35 -2.20 -32.38
N ILE A 165 9.50 -1.53 -32.46
CA ILE A 165 9.73 -0.46 -33.42
C ILE A 165 9.68 -1.02 -34.86
N ALA A 166 10.32 -2.16 -35.10
CA ALA A 166 10.30 -2.84 -36.40
C ALA A 166 8.90 -3.30 -36.82
N ASP A 167 8.08 -3.76 -35.87
CA ASP A 167 6.72 -4.23 -36.12
C ASP A 167 5.69 -3.09 -36.33
N ASN A 168 6.04 -1.84 -35.97
CA ASN A 168 5.11 -0.70 -36.01
C ASN A 168 5.68 0.52 -36.77
N PRO A 169 6.16 0.36 -38.02
CA PRO A 169 6.90 1.40 -38.73
C PRO A 169 6.06 2.66 -39.01
N ALA A 170 4.75 2.52 -39.24
CA ALA A 170 3.84 3.64 -39.48
C ALA A 170 3.71 4.54 -38.24
N GLN A 171 3.56 3.92 -37.06
CA GLN A 171 3.44 4.62 -35.77
C GLN A 171 4.76 5.31 -35.40
N VAL A 172 5.91 4.73 -35.77
CA VAL A 172 7.22 5.34 -35.54
C VAL A 172 7.36 6.61 -36.39
N ALA A 173 6.99 6.56 -37.67
CA ALA A 173 7.01 7.72 -38.56
C ALA A 173 6.07 8.83 -38.05
N GLU A 174 4.87 8.47 -37.60
CA GLU A 174 3.92 9.40 -37.01
C GLU A 174 4.42 10.06 -35.72
N TYR A 175 5.08 9.29 -34.84
CA TYR A 175 5.67 9.82 -33.62
C TYR A 175 6.77 10.84 -33.95
N ARG A 176 7.67 10.49 -34.88
CA ARG A 176 8.74 11.40 -35.36
C ARG A 176 8.22 12.63 -36.09
N ALA A 177 7.00 12.56 -36.65
CA ALA A 177 6.30 13.71 -37.22
C ALA A 177 5.64 14.63 -36.17
N GLY A 178 5.83 14.37 -34.87
CA GLY A 178 5.38 15.23 -33.76
C GLY A 178 4.11 14.74 -33.05
N LYS A 179 3.59 13.54 -33.36
CA LYS A 179 2.47 12.95 -32.60
C LYS A 179 2.97 12.29 -31.30
N GLU A 180 3.38 13.10 -30.34
CA GLU A 180 3.94 12.63 -29.05
C GLU A 180 3.04 11.67 -28.27
N LYS A 181 1.71 11.73 -28.46
CA LYS A 181 0.74 10.81 -27.83
C LYS A 181 1.00 9.34 -28.18
N LEU A 182 1.68 9.04 -29.29
CA LEU A 182 2.06 7.69 -29.68
C LEU A 182 3.13 7.08 -28.76
N PHE A 183 3.83 7.89 -27.95
CA PHE A 183 4.74 7.36 -26.94
C PHE A 183 4.02 6.39 -25.98
N GLY A 184 2.82 6.76 -25.52
CA GLY A 184 2.02 5.91 -24.63
C GLY A 184 1.61 4.58 -25.29
N PHE A 185 1.43 4.56 -26.62
CA PHE A 185 1.19 3.33 -27.36
C PHE A 185 2.40 2.40 -27.33
N PHE A 186 3.61 2.92 -27.57
CA PHE A 186 4.84 2.12 -27.51
C PHE A 186 5.14 1.61 -26.09
N VAL A 187 4.91 2.45 -25.07
CA VAL A 187 5.00 2.02 -23.66
C VAL A 187 4.03 0.88 -23.39
N GLY A 188 2.77 0.99 -23.84
CA GLY A 188 1.77 -0.06 -23.69
C GLY A 188 2.19 -1.37 -24.37
N GLN A 189 2.72 -1.31 -25.59
CA GLN A 189 3.20 -2.49 -26.31
C GLN A 189 4.40 -3.15 -25.63
N ALA A 190 5.37 -2.37 -25.16
CA ALA A 190 6.54 -2.88 -24.48
C ALA A 190 6.20 -3.48 -23.10
N MET A 191 5.26 -2.87 -22.38
CA MET A 191 4.72 -3.44 -21.14
C MET A 191 3.95 -4.74 -21.41
N LYS A 192 3.20 -4.84 -22.52
CA LYS A 192 2.50 -6.07 -22.91
C LYS A 192 3.48 -7.18 -23.28
N ALA A 193 4.49 -6.89 -24.10
CA ALA A 193 5.51 -7.84 -24.51
C ALA A 193 6.33 -8.38 -23.33
N SER A 194 6.66 -7.51 -22.37
CA SER A 194 7.34 -7.91 -21.13
C SER A 194 6.42 -8.54 -20.08
N ARG A 195 5.10 -8.68 -20.36
CA ARG A 195 4.06 -9.11 -19.39
C ARG A 195 4.10 -8.29 -18.09
N GLY A 196 4.41 -7.01 -18.22
CA GLY A 196 4.55 -6.05 -17.13
C GLY A 196 5.74 -6.31 -16.20
N LYS A 197 6.73 -7.10 -16.63
CA LYS A 197 7.96 -7.38 -15.87
C LYS A 197 9.07 -6.38 -16.13
N ALA A 198 9.04 -5.64 -17.24
CA ALA A 198 10.04 -4.61 -17.47
C ALA A 198 9.90 -3.47 -16.45
N ASN A 199 11.02 -2.89 -16.03
CA ASN A 199 11.02 -1.70 -15.19
C ASN A 199 10.48 -0.49 -15.99
N PRO A 200 9.39 0.17 -15.56
CA PRO A 200 8.78 1.26 -16.33
C PRO A 200 9.71 2.45 -16.56
N ALA A 201 10.56 2.80 -15.59
CA ALA A 201 11.49 3.93 -15.71
C ALA A 201 12.55 3.64 -16.76
N ALA A 202 13.22 2.48 -16.67
CA ALA A 202 14.23 2.06 -17.63
C ALA A 202 13.65 1.88 -19.04
N LEU A 203 12.45 1.29 -19.14
CA LEU A 203 11.73 1.08 -20.40
C LEU A 203 11.35 2.41 -21.06
N ASN A 204 10.84 3.38 -20.30
CA ASN A 204 10.52 4.70 -20.83
C ASN A 204 11.77 5.44 -21.32
N GLU A 205 12.87 5.37 -20.58
CA GLU A 205 14.13 6.01 -20.97
C GLU A 205 14.69 5.41 -22.27
N MET A 206 14.70 4.07 -22.38
CA MET A 206 15.18 3.38 -23.58
C MET A 206 14.28 3.62 -24.79
N LEU A 207 12.94 3.55 -24.62
CA LEU A 207 11.99 3.85 -25.69
C LEU A 207 12.18 5.27 -26.23
N LYS A 208 12.34 6.25 -25.33
CA LYS A 208 12.56 7.64 -25.72
C LYS A 208 13.83 7.79 -26.56
N LYS A 209 14.95 7.21 -26.09
CA LYS A 209 16.23 7.21 -26.83
C LYS A 209 16.11 6.58 -28.22
N LYS A 210 15.40 5.45 -28.36
CA LYS A 210 15.26 4.73 -29.65
C LYS A 210 14.29 5.39 -30.62
N LEU A 211 13.25 6.05 -30.11
CA LEU A 211 12.24 6.71 -30.95
C LEU A 211 12.71 8.10 -31.43
N GLU A 212 13.54 8.79 -30.65
CA GLU A 212 14.13 10.10 -30.98
C GLU A 212 15.36 10.03 -31.90
N GLY A 213 16.06 8.89 -31.96
CA GLY A 213 17.19 8.65 -32.87
C GLY A 213 16.76 8.30 -34.29
#